data_AF-A0AB73TCB4-F1
#
_entry.id   AF-A0AB73TCB4-F1
#
_cell.length_a   1.000
_cell.length_b   1.000
_cell.length_c   1.000
_cell.angle_alpha   90.00
_cell.angle_beta   90.00
_cell.angle_gamma   90.00
#
_symmetry.space_group_name_H-M   'P 1'
#
loop_
_entity.id
_entity.type
_entity.pdbx_description
1 polymer ?
#
loop_
_entity_poly.entity_id
_entity_poly.type
_entity_poly.pdbx_seq_one_letter_code
_entity_poly.pdbx_strand_id
1 'polypeptide(L)'
;MASIQTPTQQRNSFSEGFALGLVLNGRWSLAYDKTAIDLAVTGAFRDWSHATSFPQVRTDLRGLDGVHAMTRVDERKHTFAFYWDRSGPEVRIISRDPDWSEEVPDDVSYAVGIISDFVPRVGWQTLAASFVTRFER
;
A
#
# COMPACT_ATOMS: atom_id res chain seq x y z
N MET A 1 5.00 -11.51 -20.74
CA MET A 1 4.76 -10.11 -21.11
C MET A 1 4.39 -9.37 -19.84
N ALA A 2 5.11 -8.32 -19.45
CA ALA A 2 4.72 -7.55 -18.26
C ALA A 2 3.35 -6.91 -18.51
N SER A 3 2.37 -7.22 -17.65
CA SER A 3 1.04 -6.61 -17.70
C SER A 3 1.21 -5.09 -17.56
N ILE A 4 0.86 -4.33 -18.59
CA ILE A 4 0.98 -2.86 -18.55
C ILE A 4 -0.22 -2.33 -17.78
N GLN A 5 -0.02 -2.09 -16.48
CA GLN A 5 -1.02 -1.40 -15.68
C GLN A 5 -1.16 0.05 -16.15
N THR A 6 -2.41 0.50 -16.31
CA THR A 6 -2.73 1.92 -16.51
C THR A 6 -2.25 2.75 -15.30
N PRO A 7 -2.03 4.07 -15.46
CA PRO A 7 -1.67 4.96 -14.35
C PRO A 7 -2.58 4.84 -13.11
N THR A 8 -3.89 4.68 -13.33
CA THR A 8 -4.86 4.50 -12.23
C THR A 8 -4.69 3.16 -11.55
N GLN A 9 -4.50 2.07 -12.30
CA GLN A 9 -4.25 0.75 -11.74
C GLN A 9 -2.96 0.71 -10.92
N GLN A 10 -1.87 1.32 -11.40
CA GLN A 10 -0.62 1.40 -10.64
C GLN A 10 -0.81 2.07 -9.28
N ARG A 11 -1.54 3.20 -9.26
CA ARG A 11 -1.81 3.95 -8.03
C ARG A 11 -2.69 3.18 -7.06
N ASN A 12 -3.73 2.52 -7.55
CA ASN A 12 -4.63 1.74 -6.70
C ASN A 12 -3.91 0.49 -6.17
N SER A 13 -3.21 -0.25 -7.04
CA SER A 13 -2.42 -1.43 -6.66
C SER A 13 -1.35 -1.09 -5.63
N PHE A 14 -0.66 0.06 -5.80
CA PHE A 14 0.29 0.53 -4.81
C PHE A 14 -0.38 0.84 -3.48
N SER A 15 -1.50 1.57 -3.48
CA SER A 15 -2.22 1.95 -2.26
C SER A 15 -2.78 0.75 -1.50
N GLU A 16 -3.39 -0.22 -2.20
CA GLU A 16 -3.89 -1.47 -1.59
C GLU A 16 -2.75 -2.40 -1.19
N GLY A 17 -1.73 -2.55 -2.03
CA GLY A 17 -0.57 -3.38 -1.73
C GLY A 17 0.23 -2.88 -0.54
N PHE A 18 0.31 -1.56 -0.36
CA PHE A 18 0.90 -0.96 0.83
C PHE A 18 0.09 -1.30 2.09
N ALA A 19 -1.24 -1.22 2.02
CA ALA A 19 -2.13 -1.61 3.11
C ALA A 19 -1.96 -3.09 3.47
N LEU A 20 -2.00 -3.99 2.47
CA LEU A 20 -1.73 -5.41 2.67
C LEU A 20 -0.36 -5.62 3.33
N GLY A 21 0.68 -4.95 2.83
CA GLY A 21 2.02 -5.05 3.39
C GLY A 21 2.08 -4.66 4.86
N LEU A 22 1.39 -3.60 5.27
CA LEU A 22 1.32 -3.16 6.67
C LEU A 22 0.57 -4.15 7.55
N VAL A 23 -0.57 -4.65 7.08
CA VAL A 23 -1.35 -5.67 7.78
C VAL A 23 -0.51 -6.94 8.00
N LEU A 24 0.21 -7.40 6.97
CA LEU A 24 1.14 -8.53 7.08
C LEU A 24 2.35 -8.27 8.00
N ASN A 25 2.58 -7.02 8.42
CA ASN A 25 3.54 -6.63 9.45
C ASN A 25 2.86 -6.29 10.79
N GLY A 26 1.58 -6.65 10.97
CA GLY A 26 0.83 -6.41 12.21
C GLY A 26 0.43 -4.95 12.44
N ARG A 27 0.33 -4.15 11.37
CA ARG A 27 -0.03 -2.73 11.42
C ARG A 27 -1.34 -2.50 10.66
N TRP A 28 -2.43 -2.31 11.42
CA TRP A 28 -3.76 -1.98 10.90
C TRP A 28 -4.08 -0.48 10.92
N SER A 29 -3.29 0.30 11.67
CA SER A 29 -3.37 1.76 11.68
C SER A 29 -2.01 2.40 11.90
N LEU A 30 -1.94 3.69 11.60
CA LEU A 30 -0.78 4.55 11.81
C LEU A 30 -1.27 5.89 12.38
N ALA A 31 -0.53 6.46 13.33
CA ALA A 31 -0.76 7.84 13.74
C ALA A 31 -0.59 8.77 12.52
N TYR A 32 -1.49 9.74 12.36
CA TYR A 32 -1.40 10.68 11.25
C TYR A 32 -0.29 11.71 11.48
N ASP A 33 0.89 11.45 10.93
CA ASP A 33 1.96 12.43 10.75
C ASP A 33 2.31 12.51 9.28
N LYS A 34 1.82 13.56 8.62
CA LYS A 34 2.00 13.74 7.18
C LYS A 34 3.47 13.76 6.77
N THR A 35 4.32 14.46 7.52
CA THR A 35 5.74 14.65 7.16
C THR A 35 6.50 13.34 7.33
N ALA A 36 6.28 12.64 8.46
CA ALA A 36 6.91 11.35 8.71
C ALA A 36 6.48 10.30 7.70
N ILE A 37 5.18 10.23 7.37
CA ILE A 37 4.66 9.31 6.36
C ILE A 37 5.28 9.63 4.99
N ASP A 38 5.33 10.89 4.57
CA ASP A 38 5.89 11.27 3.26
C ASP A 38 7.34 10.83 3.08
N LEU A 39 8.18 11.13 4.07
CA LEU A 39 9.59 10.77 4.05
C LEU A 39 9.77 9.24 4.06
N ALA A 40 9.00 8.55 4.91
CA ALA A 40 9.07 7.10 5.03
C ALA A 40 8.60 6.39 3.74
N VAL A 41 7.48 6.81 3.15
CA VAL A 41 6.94 6.24 1.89
C VAL A 41 7.95 6.47 0.76
N THR A 42 8.45 7.69 0.61
CA THR A 42 9.41 8.03 -0.46
C THR A 42 10.69 7.22 -0.33
N GLY A 43 11.24 7.11 0.89
CA GLY A 43 12.43 6.34 1.16
C GLY A 43 12.23 4.84 0.93
N ALA A 44 11.12 4.28 1.42
CA ALA A 44 10.79 2.87 1.25
C ALA A 44 10.57 2.52 -0.22
N PHE A 45 9.82 3.34 -0.95
CA PHE A 45 9.56 3.15 -2.39
C PHE A 45 10.84 3.21 -3.21
N ARG A 46 11.75 4.16 -2.93
CA ARG A 46 13.00 4.30 -3.68
C ARG A 46 13.86 3.03 -3.62
N ASP A 47 13.90 2.39 -2.46
CA ASP A 47 14.76 1.24 -2.20
C ASP A 47 14.06 -0.11 -2.49
N TRP A 48 12.79 -0.07 -2.91
CA TRP A 48 11.98 -1.24 -3.18
C TRP A 48 12.26 -1.86 -4.55
N SER A 49 12.48 -3.18 -4.60
CA SER A 49 12.86 -3.92 -5.82
C SER A 49 11.83 -3.82 -6.96
N HIS A 50 10.55 -3.63 -6.63
CA HIS A 50 9.46 -3.54 -7.61
C HIS A 50 9.12 -2.09 -8.01
N ALA A 51 9.85 -1.09 -7.50
CA ALA A 51 9.55 0.33 -7.76
C ALA A 51 9.64 0.74 -9.25
N THR A 52 10.34 -0.05 -10.07
CA THR A 52 10.40 0.15 -11.52
C THR A 52 9.10 -0.23 -12.24
N SER A 53 8.29 -1.10 -11.65
CA SER A 53 6.97 -1.50 -12.18
C SER A 53 5.89 -0.44 -11.94
N PHE A 54 6.16 0.58 -11.12
CA PHE A 54 5.21 1.64 -10.78
C PHE A 54 5.72 3.04 -11.20
N PRO A 55 5.98 3.29 -12.49
CA PRO A 55 6.48 4.59 -12.95
C PRO A 55 5.52 5.75 -12.64
N GLN A 56 4.21 5.52 -12.63
CA GLN A 56 3.26 6.58 -12.26
C GLN A 56 3.38 6.95 -10.78
N VAL A 57 3.50 5.97 -9.88
CA VAL A 57 3.68 6.22 -8.43
C VAL A 57 4.98 6.98 -8.19
N ARG A 58 6.06 6.62 -8.91
CA ARG A 58 7.32 7.37 -8.86
C ARG A 58 7.15 8.83 -9.25
N THR A 59 6.40 9.11 -10.31
CA THR A 59 6.09 10.48 -10.74
C THR A 59 5.28 11.21 -9.68
N ASP A 60 4.27 10.55 -9.13
CA ASP A 60 3.44 11.10 -8.07
C ASP A 60 4.29 11.42 -6.83
N LEU A 61 5.17 10.54 -6.36
CA LEU A 61 6.05 10.80 -5.21
C LEU A 61 7.08 11.94 -5.42
N ARG A 62 7.32 12.37 -6.67
CA ARG A 62 8.19 13.52 -6.97
C ARG A 62 7.44 14.85 -7.02
N GLY A 63 6.14 14.83 -7.31
CA GLY A 63 5.34 16.04 -7.53
C GLY A 63 4.10 16.17 -6.65
N LEU A 64 3.74 15.12 -5.89
CA LEU A 64 2.61 15.02 -4.99
C LEU A 64 3.07 14.51 -3.61
N ASP A 65 2.10 14.50 -2.71
CA ASP A 65 2.17 14.05 -1.32
C ASP A 65 2.27 12.52 -1.20
N GLY A 66 3.23 12.01 -0.44
CA GLY A 66 3.48 10.58 -0.23
C GLY A 66 2.37 9.90 0.56
N VAL A 67 1.78 10.61 1.53
CA VAL A 67 0.53 10.23 2.19
C VAL A 67 -0.54 9.97 1.14
N HIS A 68 -0.72 10.90 0.19
CA HIS A 68 -1.75 10.74 -0.84
C HIS A 68 -1.48 9.55 -1.77
N ALA A 69 -0.22 9.27 -2.09
CA ALA A 69 0.15 8.09 -2.88
C ALA A 69 -0.18 6.79 -2.13
N MET A 70 0.16 6.71 -0.84
CA MET A 70 -0.10 5.55 0.02
C MET A 70 -1.60 5.35 0.28
N THR A 71 -2.33 6.41 0.62
CA THR A 71 -3.72 6.34 1.09
C THR A 71 -4.74 6.71 0.01
N ARG A 72 -4.39 6.50 -1.27
CA ARG A 72 -5.20 6.97 -2.39
C ARG A 72 -6.53 6.23 -2.50
N VAL A 73 -6.58 4.99 -2.03
CA VAL A 73 -7.77 4.14 -2.11
C VAL A 73 -8.59 4.36 -0.85
N ASP A 74 -9.68 5.12 -0.99
CA ASP A 74 -10.66 5.34 0.07
C ASP A 74 -11.89 4.42 -0.13
N GLU A 75 -12.85 4.49 0.79
CA GLU A 75 -14.07 3.70 0.78
C GLU A 75 -14.81 3.76 -0.57
N ARG A 76 -14.87 4.96 -1.16
CA ARG A 76 -15.63 5.26 -2.39
C ARG A 76 -15.00 4.65 -3.63
N LYS A 77 -13.71 4.30 -3.61
CA LYS A 77 -13.07 3.67 -4.74
C LYS A 77 -13.41 2.20 -4.81
N HIS A 78 -13.96 1.74 -5.94
CA HIS A 78 -14.18 0.32 -6.22
C HIS A 78 -12.85 -0.40 -6.45
N THR A 79 -12.23 -0.76 -5.34
CA THR A 79 -11.02 -1.57 -5.21
C THR A 79 -11.40 -2.86 -4.52
N PHE A 80 -10.47 -3.79 -4.37
CA PHE A 80 -10.84 -5.19 -4.17
C PHE A 80 -10.56 -5.69 -2.76
N ALA A 81 -9.41 -5.37 -2.18
CA ALA A 81 -8.99 -5.96 -0.91
C ALA A 81 -9.14 -4.99 0.26
N PHE A 82 -8.59 -3.78 0.13
CA PHE A 82 -8.49 -2.83 1.24
C PHE A 82 -8.84 -1.42 0.84
N TYR A 83 -9.15 -0.60 1.83
CA TYR A 83 -9.17 0.84 1.70
C TYR A 83 -8.67 1.54 2.96
N TRP A 84 -8.36 2.82 2.80
CA TRP A 84 -7.86 3.67 3.85
C TRP A 84 -8.98 4.58 4.37
N ASP A 85 -9.20 4.55 5.68
CA ASP A 85 -9.98 5.55 6.40
C ASP A 85 -9.04 6.60 7.01
N ARG A 86 -9.34 7.87 6.74
CA ARG A 86 -8.57 9.05 7.19
C ARG A 86 -9.43 10.06 7.93
N SER A 87 -10.62 9.65 8.35
CA SER A 87 -11.58 10.54 9.03
C SER A 87 -11.14 10.92 10.44
N GLY A 88 -10.22 10.17 11.04
CA GLY A 88 -9.75 10.34 12.41
C GLY A 88 -8.30 10.81 12.55
N PRO A 89 -7.77 10.79 13.78
CA PRO A 89 -6.36 11.14 14.07
C PRO A 89 -5.37 10.06 13.61
N GLU A 90 -5.87 8.89 13.19
CA GLU A 90 -5.09 7.80 12.63
C GLU A 90 -5.51 7.54 11.18
N VAL A 91 -4.56 7.07 10.39
CA VAL A 91 -4.83 6.44 9.10
C VAL A 91 -5.09 4.96 9.36
N ARG A 92 -6.30 4.49 9.08
CA ARG A 92 -6.73 3.11 9.34
C ARG A 92 -6.86 2.33 8.04
N ILE A 93 -6.52 1.06 8.09
CA ILE A 93 -6.73 0.10 7.01
C ILE A 93 -8.01 -0.67 7.31
N ILE A 94 -8.91 -0.75 6.34
CA ILE A 94 -10.16 -1.47 6.44
C ILE A 94 -10.21 -2.52 5.33
N SER A 95 -10.50 -3.77 5.69
CA SER A 95 -10.79 -4.82 4.72
C SER A 95 -12.15 -4.58 4.06
N ARG A 96 -12.24 -4.85 2.75
CA ARG A 96 -13.53 -4.85 2.05
C ARG A 96 -14.34 -6.12 2.29
N ASP A 97 -13.67 -7.18 2.70
CA ASP A 97 -14.29 -8.43 3.14
C ASP A 97 -14.20 -8.50 4.67
N PRO A 98 -15.35 -8.50 5.39
CA PRO A 98 -15.37 -8.51 6.85
C PRO A 98 -14.79 -9.78 7.47
N ASP A 99 -14.74 -10.88 6.72
CA ASP A 99 -14.23 -12.17 7.19
C ASP A 99 -12.74 -12.37 6.86
N TRP A 100 -12.13 -11.43 6.14
CA TRP A 100 -10.72 -11.49 5.74
C TRP A 100 -9.79 -11.52 6.96
N SER A 101 -8.80 -12.40 6.92
CA SER A 101 -7.77 -12.50 7.94
C SER A 101 -6.37 -12.71 7.36
N GLU A 102 -5.37 -12.04 7.95
CA GLU A 102 -3.96 -12.23 7.64
C GLU A 102 -3.43 -13.62 8.07
N GLU A 103 -4.18 -14.32 8.92
CA GLU A 103 -3.84 -15.66 9.41
C GLU A 103 -4.33 -16.76 8.46
N VAL A 104 -5.27 -16.45 7.55
CA VAL A 104 -5.82 -17.39 6.57
C VAL A 104 -5.02 -17.30 5.27
N PRO A 105 -4.28 -18.36 4.86
CA PRO A 105 -3.43 -18.30 3.68
C PRO A 105 -4.16 -18.00 2.37
N ASP A 106 -5.41 -18.45 2.25
CA ASP A 106 -6.23 -18.24 1.05
C ASP A 106 -6.65 -16.77 0.91
N ASP A 107 -7.02 -16.11 2.01
CA ASP A 107 -7.35 -14.68 2.06
C ASP A 107 -6.17 -13.81 1.62
N VAL A 108 -4.97 -14.14 2.12
CA VAL A 108 -3.73 -13.46 1.74
C VAL A 108 -3.42 -13.70 0.27
N SER A 109 -3.57 -14.94 -0.22
CA SER A 109 -3.28 -15.29 -1.61
C SER A 109 -4.24 -14.61 -2.58
N TYR A 110 -5.52 -14.56 -2.22
CA TYR A 110 -6.55 -13.83 -2.96
C TYR A 110 -6.24 -12.33 -3.02
N ALA A 111 -5.93 -11.70 -1.88
CA ALA A 111 -5.58 -10.28 -1.82
C ALA A 111 -4.34 -9.96 -2.67
N VAL A 112 -3.28 -10.77 -2.60
CA VAL A 112 -2.09 -10.58 -3.45
C VAL A 112 -2.47 -10.65 -4.92
N GLY A 113 -3.22 -11.68 -5.33
CA GLY A 113 -3.59 -11.90 -6.72
C GLY A 113 -4.45 -10.80 -7.32
N ILE A 114 -5.36 -10.21 -6.54
CA ILE A 114 -6.27 -9.17 -7.03
C ILE A 114 -5.65 -7.77 -7.01
N ILE A 115 -4.69 -7.51 -6.11
CA ILE A 115 -3.95 -6.25 -6.04
C ILE A 115 -2.94 -6.14 -7.18
N SER A 116 -2.15 -7.19 -7.42
CA SER A 116 -1.14 -7.20 -8.49
C SER A 116 -0.75 -8.62 -8.88
N ASP A 117 -0.71 -8.88 -10.18
CA ASP A 117 -0.26 -10.14 -10.76
C ASP A 117 1.26 -10.32 -10.82
N PHE A 118 2.04 -9.28 -10.47
CA PHE A 118 3.51 -9.29 -10.59
C PHE A 118 4.27 -8.93 -9.30
N VAL A 119 3.59 -8.42 -8.26
CA VAL A 119 4.23 -8.21 -6.95
C VAL A 119 3.81 -9.33 -6.00
N PRO A 120 4.75 -10.21 -5.59
CA PRO A 120 4.43 -11.29 -4.67
C PRO A 120 4.19 -10.74 -3.25
N ARG A 121 3.55 -11.56 -2.39
CA ARG A 121 3.35 -11.27 -0.94
C ARG A 121 4.57 -10.62 -0.27
N VAL A 122 5.75 -11.24 -0.43
CA VAL A 122 7.00 -10.77 0.18
C VAL A 122 7.40 -9.39 -0.34
N GLY A 123 7.07 -9.06 -1.58
CA GLY A 123 7.31 -7.73 -2.16
C GLY A 123 6.56 -6.64 -1.40
N TRP A 124 5.28 -6.87 -1.09
CA TRP A 124 4.47 -5.93 -0.29
C TRP A 124 4.92 -5.85 1.16
N GLN A 125 5.19 -7.00 1.78
CA GLN A 125 5.63 -7.08 3.16
C GLN A 125 6.98 -6.36 3.39
N THR A 126 7.92 -6.50 2.45
CA THR A 126 9.25 -5.83 2.53
C THR A 126 9.15 -4.32 2.31
N LEU A 127 8.29 -3.86 1.40
CA LEU A 127 8.00 -2.42 1.23
C LEU A 127 7.49 -1.82 2.54
N ALA A 128 6.49 -2.46 3.16
CA ALA A 128 5.88 -1.98 4.39
C ALA A 128 6.83 -2.05 5.59
N ALA A 129 7.61 -3.12 5.74
CA ALA A 129 8.62 -3.22 6.81
C ALA A 129 9.68 -2.11 6.71
N SER A 130 10.12 -1.83 5.47
CA SER A 130 11.04 -0.73 5.14
C SER A 130 10.45 0.64 5.49
N PHE A 131 9.15 0.83 5.24
CA PHE A 131 8.41 2.01 5.65
C PHE A 131 8.32 2.14 7.18
N VAL A 132 7.87 1.10 7.90
CA VAL A 132 7.70 1.12 9.36
C VAL A 132 9.02 1.48 10.05
N THR A 133 10.13 0.88 9.61
CA THR A 133 11.47 1.19 10.13
C THR A 133 11.86 2.66 9.95
N ARG A 134 11.39 3.34 8.90
CA ARG A 134 11.65 4.77 8.66
C ARG A 134 10.69 5.67 9.42
N PHE A 135 9.44 5.24 9.57
CA PHE A 135 8.40 5.99 10.24
C PHE A 135 8.60 6.05 11.77
N GLU A 136 9.16 4.99 12.36
CA GLU A 136 9.40 4.88 13.81
C GLU A 136 10.75 5.48 14.27
N ARG A 137 11.55 6.06 13.37
CA ARG A 137 12.83 6.70 13.68
C ARG A 137 12.69 8.20 13.89
#